data_AF-A0A966P9Q6-F1
#
_entry.id   AF-A0A966P9Q6-F1
#
_cell.length_a   1.000
_cell.length_b   1.000
_cell.length_c   1.000
_cell.angle_alpha   90.00
_cell.angle_beta   90.00
_cell.angle_gamma   90.00
#
_symmetry.space_group_name_H-M   'P 1'
#
loop_
_entity.id
_entity.type
_entity.pdbx_description
1 polymer ?
#
loop_
_entity_poly.entity_id
_entity_poly.type
_entity_poly.pdbx_seq_one_letter_code
_entity_poly.pdbx_strand_id
1 'polypeptide(L)'
;MFGKFGSRKAGPHRFKEIFDELPRETQELLNSRYGVSGTSYWRYLALIALAIGLPWLMWSAWYHSNPAARVTLVSFTPIDDRSIEITFDLDRKDSTIDHTCTLIARDYEKNVVGEIDIPVAPSATNPVEITATIPTRLAAVNAGVLECRPSER
;
A
#
# COMPACT_ATOMS: atom_id res chain seq x y z
N MET A 1 50.57 -19.81 -47.05
CA MET A 1 50.91 -18.74 -46.08
C MET A 1 49.59 -18.23 -45.48
N PHE A 2 49.11 -18.87 -44.42
CA PHE A 2 47.82 -18.58 -43.80
C PHE A 2 47.98 -17.39 -42.82
N GLY A 3 47.38 -16.26 -43.16
CA GLY A 3 47.35 -15.07 -42.31
C GLY A 3 46.42 -15.25 -41.11
N LYS A 4 46.98 -15.10 -39.91
CA LYS A 4 46.24 -15.08 -38.63
C LYS A 4 45.18 -13.97 -38.64
N PHE A 5 43.91 -14.33 -38.73
CA PHE A 5 42.82 -13.47 -38.28
C PHE A 5 42.68 -13.61 -36.76
N GLY A 6 43.38 -12.74 -36.05
CA GLY A 6 43.24 -12.59 -34.60
C GLY A 6 41.84 -12.12 -34.25
N SER A 7 41.04 -13.02 -33.67
CA SER A 7 39.72 -12.75 -33.12
C SER A 7 39.83 -11.74 -31.97
N ARG A 8 39.58 -10.47 -32.27
CA ARG A 8 39.56 -9.40 -31.26
C ARG A 8 38.10 -9.17 -30.85
N LYS A 9 37.76 -9.63 -29.63
CA LYS A 9 36.46 -9.50 -28.99
C LYS A 9 35.89 -8.08 -29.17
N ALA A 10 34.72 -7.99 -29.81
CA ALA A 10 34.03 -6.73 -30.08
C ALA A 10 33.29 -6.27 -28.81
N GLY A 11 33.98 -5.49 -27.97
CA GLY A 11 33.35 -4.75 -26.88
C GLY A 11 32.95 -3.34 -27.32
N PRO A 12 31.98 -2.71 -26.65
CA PRO A 12 31.49 -1.36 -26.99
C PRO A 12 32.60 -0.29 -26.96
N HIS A 13 33.64 -0.48 -26.14
CA HIS A 13 34.79 0.43 -26.06
C HIS A 13 35.66 0.43 -27.32
N ARG A 14 35.82 -0.73 -27.96
CA ARG A 14 36.70 -0.89 -29.13
C ARG A 14 36.10 -0.28 -30.40
N PHE A 15 34.78 -0.26 -30.51
CA PHE A 15 34.10 0.44 -31.59
C PHE A 15 34.33 1.95 -31.53
N LYS A 16 34.28 2.52 -30.31
CA LYS A 16 34.51 3.95 -30.09
C LYS A 16 35.94 4.36 -30.48
N GLU A 17 36.93 3.60 -30.05
CA GLU A 17 38.34 3.81 -30.43
C GLU A 17 38.54 3.81 -31.95
N ILE A 18 37.96 2.81 -32.64
CA ILE A 18 38.05 2.70 -34.11
C ILE A 18 37.33 3.87 -34.79
N PHE A 19 36.16 4.28 -34.27
CA PHE A 19 35.38 5.38 -34.83
C PHE A 19 36.11 6.72 -34.70
N ASP A 20 36.75 6.97 -33.56
CA ASP A 20 37.50 8.20 -33.27
C ASP A 20 38.76 8.32 -34.16
N GLU A 21 39.33 7.19 -34.60
CA GLU A 21 40.51 7.13 -35.48
C GLU A 21 40.18 7.31 -36.98
N LEU A 22 38.89 7.29 -37.36
CA LEU A 22 38.47 7.46 -38.76
C LEU A 22 38.66 8.92 -39.24
N PRO A 23 38.84 9.12 -40.56
CA PRO A 23 38.75 10.46 -41.16
C PRO A 23 37.42 11.13 -40.84
N ARG A 24 37.46 12.46 -40.61
CA ARG A 24 36.29 13.26 -40.21
C ARG A 24 35.11 13.14 -41.17
N GLU A 25 35.38 13.05 -42.47
CA GLU A 25 34.35 12.84 -43.51
C GLU A 25 33.59 11.52 -43.33
N THR A 26 34.30 10.43 -43.04
CA THR A 26 33.68 9.12 -42.78
C THR A 26 32.87 9.13 -41.49
N GLN A 27 33.36 9.83 -40.46
CA GLN A 27 32.60 10.01 -39.21
C GLN A 27 31.27 10.75 -39.47
N GLU A 28 31.28 11.80 -40.29
CA GLU A 28 30.09 12.56 -40.67
C GLU A 28 29.11 11.75 -41.55
N LEU A 29 29.62 10.97 -42.51
CA LEU A 29 28.80 10.05 -43.33
C LEU A 29 28.15 8.95 -42.50
N LEU A 30 28.88 8.39 -41.52
CA LEU A 30 28.32 7.40 -40.60
C LEU A 30 27.27 8.02 -39.68
N ASN A 31 27.54 9.20 -39.12
CA ASN A 31 26.60 9.92 -38.26
C ASN A 31 25.33 10.35 -39.00
N SER A 32 25.43 10.74 -40.27
CA SER A 32 24.28 11.11 -41.09
C SER A 32 23.45 9.90 -41.55
N ARG A 33 24.10 8.78 -41.90
CA ARG A 33 23.40 7.56 -42.33
C ARG A 33 22.77 6.78 -41.19
N TYR A 34 23.47 6.66 -40.06
CA TYR A 34 23.04 5.84 -38.93
C TYR A 34 22.46 6.64 -37.78
N GLY A 35 22.59 7.98 -37.79
CA GLY A 35 22.00 8.87 -36.81
C GLY A 35 22.60 8.67 -35.41
N VAL A 36 23.42 9.61 -34.95
CA VAL A 36 23.64 9.72 -33.50
C VAL A 36 22.31 10.10 -32.86
N SER A 37 21.68 9.16 -32.15
CA SER A 37 20.44 9.44 -31.44
C SER A 37 20.70 10.62 -30.49
N GLY A 38 20.06 11.76 -30.77
CA GLY A 38 20.21 12.98 -29.97
C GLY A 38 19.94 12.72 -28.49
N THR A 39 20.42 13.63 -27.64
CA THR A 39 20.26 13.54 -26.18
C THR A 39 18.86 13.06 -25.83
N SER A 40 18.76 11.86 -25.26
CA SER A 40 17.48 11.19 -25.06
C SER A 40 16.64 12.00 -24.06
N TYR A 41 15.69 12.78 -24.57
CA TYR A 41 14.78 13.60 -23.78
C TYR A 41 14.02 12.78 -22.73
N TRP A 42 13.88 11.48 -22.98
CA TRP A 42 13.32 10.51 -22.04
C TRP A 42 14.04 10.47 -20.69
N ARG A 43 15.37 10.72 -20.64
CA ARG A 43 16.10 10.79 -19.36
C ARG A 43 15.63 11.97 -18.52
N TYR A 44 15.40 13.13 -19.13
CA TYR A 44 14.87 14.30 -18.42
C TYR A 44 13.42 14.08 -17.99
N LEU A 45 12.59 13.48 -18.84
CA LEU A 45 11.23 13.09 -18.46
C LEU A 45 11.21 12.11 -17.29
N ALA A 46 12.08 11.11 -17.29
CA ALA A 46 12.21 10.15 -16.19
C ALA A 46 12.62 10.85 -14.88
N LEU A 47 13.56 11.80 -14.94
CA LEU A 47 13.97 12.58 -13.77
C LEU A 47 12.83 13.46 -13.24
N ILE A 48 12.07 14.12 -14.10
CA ILE A 48 10.91 14.93 -13.71
C ILE A 48 9.84 14.04 -13.06
N ALA A 49 9.51 12.91 -13.70
CA ALA A 49 8.55 11.95 -13.17
C ALA A 49 8.97 11.41 -11.81
N LEU A 50 10.26 11.15 -11.61
CA LEU A 50 10.80 10.70 -10.33
C LEU A 50 10.75 11.81 -9.27
N ALA A 51 11.11 13.04 -9.63
CA ALA A 51 11.10 14.19 -8.73
C ALA A 51 9.70 14.55 -8.23
N ILE A 52 8.65 14.33 -9.04
CA ILE A 52 7.25 14.56 -8.66
C ILE A 52 6.64 13.30 -8.01
N GLY A 53 6.93 12.13 -8.58
CA GLY A 53 6.36 10.86 -8.17
C GLY A 53 6.80 10.46 -6.76
N LEU A 54 8.07 10.65 -6.39
CA LEU A 54 8.55 10.27 -5.06
C LEU A 54 7.87 11.07 -3.92
N PRO A 55 7.81 12.42 -3.95
CA PRO A 55 7.06 13.17 -2.95
C PRO A 55 5.58 12.79 -2.90
N TRP A 56 4.96 12.61 -4.07
CA TRP A 56 3.54 12.25 -4.13
C TRP A 56 3.26 10.87 -3.53
N LEU A 57 4.10 9.86 -3.84
CA LEU A 57 4.00 8.52 -3.26
C LEU A 57 4.27 8.53 -1.76
N MET A 58 5.29 9.27 -1.31
CA MET A 58 5.63 9.41 0.10
C MET A 58 4.46 10.01 0.90
N TRP A 59 3.88 11.11 0.39
CA TRP A 59 2.73 11.75 1.02
C TRP A 59 1.50 10.84 1.04
N SER A 60 1.19 10.21 -0.10
CA SER A 60 0.03 9.32 -0.22
C SER A 60 0.14 8.13 0.73
N ALA A 61 1.32 7.51 0.81
CA ALA A 61 1.58 6.42 1.73
C ALA A 61 1.40 6.86 3.19
N TRP A 62 2.00 7.99 3.58
CA TRP A 62 1.89 8.49 4.95
C TRP A 62 0.46 8.83 5.36
N TYR A 63 -0.28 9.49 4.47
CA TYR A 63 -1.65 9.92 4.74
C TYR A 63 -2.62 8.74 4.82
N HIS A 64 -2.52 7.77 3.91
CA HIS A 64 -3.45 6.64 3.87
C HIS A 64 -3.08 5.50 4.83
N SER A 65 -1.85 5.45 5.37
CA SER A 65 -1.43 4.41 6.32
C SER A 65 -1.90 4.67 7.77
N ASN A 66 -2.46 5.85 8.06
CA ASN A 66 -2.94 6.21 9.40
C ASN A 66 -4.46 6.44 9.40
N PRO A 67 -5.27 5.35 9.44
CA PRO A 67 -6.72 5.47 9.55
C PRO A 67 -7.12 6.18 10.84
N ALA A 68 -8.31 6.80 10.85
CA ALA A 68 -8.78 7.60 11.98
C ALA A 68 -9.03 6.79 13.27
N ALA A 69 -9.34 5.49 13.12
CA ALA A 69 -9.53 4.54 14.20
C ALA A 69 -8.90 3.19 13.83
N ARG A 70 -8.20 2.58 14.78
CA ARG A 70 -7.64 1.23 14.69
C ARG A 70 -8.33 0.37 15.75
N VAL A 71 -8.79 -0.80 15.34
CA VAL A 71 -9.46 -1.75 16.23
C VAL A 71 -8.62 -3.00 16.35
N THR A 72 -8.43 -3.47 17.58
CA THR A 72 -7.77 -4.73 17.88
C THR A 72 -8.74 -5.63 18.62
N LEU A 73 -9.01 -6.82 18.08
CA LEU A 73 -9.88 -7.79 18.74
C LEU A 73 -9.11 -8.45 19.89
N VAL A 74 -9.62 -8.32 21.12
CA VAL A 74 -8.99 -8.91 22.32
C VAL A 74 -9.53 -10.31 22.54
N SER A 75 -10.85 -10.47 22.61
CA SER A 75 -11.48 -11.77 22.80
C SER A 75 -12.93 -11.80 22.32
N PHE A 76 -13.47 -13.01 22.16
CA PHE A 76 -14.90 -13.23 21.93
C PHE A 76 -15.30 -14.56 22.56
N THR A 77 -16.45 -14.57 23.24
CA THR A 77 -16.94 -15.75 23.96
C THR A 77 -18.45 -15.90 23.74
N PRO A 78 -18.91 -17.01 23.15
CA PRO A 78 -20.34 -17.31 23.09
C PRO A 78 -20.90 -17.48 24.50
N ILE A 79 -21.91 -16.69 24.87
CA ILE A 79 -22.56 -16.80 26.20
C ILE A 79 -23.74 -17.77 26.09
N ASP A 80 -24.55 -17.65 25.02
CA ASP A 80 -25.71 -18.49 24.75
C ASP A 80 -25.93 -18.68 23.24
N ASP A 81 -26.94 -19.48 22.85
CA ASP A 81 -27.25 -19.77 21.44
C ASP A 81 -27.78 -18.56 20.63
N ARG A 82 -27.99 -17.43 21.31
CA ARG A 82 -28.60 -16.19 20.81
C ARG A 82 -27.80 -14.95 21.22
N SER A 83 -26.59 -15.09 21.76
CA SER A 83 -25.75 -13.98 22.16
C SER A 83 -24.26 -14.37 22.25
N ILE A 84 -23.40 -13.43 21.87
CA ILE A 84 -21.95 -13.58 21.95
C ILE A 84 -21.34 -12.32 22.55
N GLU A 85 -20.41 -12.50 23.47
CA GLU A 85 -19.61 -11.42 24.02
C GLU A 85 -18.40 -11.14 23.14
N ILE A 86 -18.05 -9.87 22.99
CA ILE A 86 -16.86 -9.41 22.30
C ILE A 86 -16.14 -8.36 23.15
N THR A 87 -14.82 -8.50 23.26
CA THR A 87 -13.93 -7.49 23.84
C THR A 87 -12.94 -7.03 22.79
N PHE A 88 -12.82 -5.72 22.60
CA PHE A 88 -11.90 -5.12 21.64
C PHE A 88 -11.29 -3.82 22.16
N ASP A 89 -10.08 -3.54 21.71
CA ASP A 89 -9.41 -2.26 21.92
C ASP A 89 -9.70 -1.33 20.74
N LEU A 90 -10.11 -0.12 21.07
CA LEU A 90 -10.28 0.97 20.11
C LEU A 90 -9.20 2.03 20.34
N ASP A 91 -8.30 2.14 19.36
CA ASP A 91 -7.29 3.20 19.28
C ASP A 91 -7.76 4.28 18.30
N ARG A 92 -8.04 5.48 18.81
CA ARG A 92 -8.51 6.62 18.01
C ARG A 92 -7.45 7.68 17.89
N LYS A 93 -7.30 8.28 16.71
CA LYS A 93 -6.42 9.44 16.52
C LYS A 93 -6.84 10.64 17.38
N ASP A 94 -8.14 10.85 17.53
CA ASP A 94 -8.73 11.87 18.39
C ASP A 94 -9.71 11.19 19.36
N SER A 95 -9.31 11.08 20.63
CA SER A 95 -10.12 10.43 21.66
C SER A 95 -11.21 11.35 22.23
N THR A 96 -11.28 12.61 21.79
CA THR A 96 -12.30 13.58 22.21
C THR A 96 -13.59 13.49 21.39
N ILE A 97 -13.53 12.81 20.24
CA ILE A 97 -14.67 12.60 19.34
C ILE A 97 -15.39 11.31 19.72
N ASP A 98 -16.72 11.32 19.64
CA ASP A 98 -17.56 10.15 19.79
C ASP A 98 -17.50 9.28 18.54
N HIS A 99 -17.53 7.97 18.71
CA HIS A 99 -17.50 7.01 17.61
C HIS A 99 -18.69 6.06 17.70
N THR A 100 -19.18 5.61 16.55
CA THR A 100 -20.10 4.48 16.45
C THR A 100 -19.35 3.31 15.86
N CYS A 101 -19.35 2.19 16.59
CA CYS A 101 -18.72 0.95 16.15
C CYS A 101 -19.79 -0.08 15.78
N THR A 102 -19.68 -0.64 14.58
CA THR A 102 -20.55 -1.71 14.10
C THR A 102 -19.92 -3.05 14.44
N LEU A 103 -20.60 -3.82 15.29
CA LEU A 103 -20.20 -5.15 15.72
C LEU A 103 -21.00 -6.19 14.97
N ILE A 104 -20.33 -7.28 14.60
CA ILE A 104 -20.93 -8.38 13.85
C ILE A 104 -20.60 -9.72 14.49
N ALA A 105 -21.60 -10.60 14.50
CA ALA A 105 -21.49 -11.97 14.95
C ALA A 105 -21.75 -12.92 13.78
N ARG A 106 -20.98 -14.00 13.69
CA ARG A 106 -21.05 -14.99 12.61
C ARG A 106 -21.19 -16.41 13.13
N ASP A 107 -21.93 -17.22 12.38
CA ASP A 107 -22.06 -18.66 12.62
C ASP A 107 -20.90 -19.47 12.05
N TYR A 108 -20.99 -20.79 12.15
CA TYR A 108 -19.98 -21.73 11.64
C TYR A 108 -19.78 -21.64 10.11
N GLU A 109 -20.85 -21.33 9.39
CA GLU A 109 -20.84 -21.14 7.93
C GLU A 109 -20.43 -19.71 7.53
N LYS A 110 -20.05 -18.88 8.50
CA LYS A 110 -19.64 -17.47 8.34
C LYS A 110 -20.79 -16.54 7.92
N ASN A 111 -22.03 -16.97 8.06
CA ASN A 111 -23.19 -16.12 7.85
C ASN A 111 -23.27 -15.10 8.99
N VAL A 112 -23.67 -13.86 8.67
CA VAL A 112 -23.92 -12.84 9.69
C VAL A 112 -25.23 -13.16 10.40
N VAL A 113 -25.14 -13.46 11.69
CA VAL A 113 -26.29 -13.85 12.53
C VAL A 113 -26.64 -12.80 13.56
N GLY A 114 -25.79 -11.79 13.76
CA GLY A 114 -26.06 -10.62 14.60
C GLY A 114 -25.25 -9.44 14.09
N GLU A 115 -25.85 -8.25 14.15
CA GLU A 115 -25.20 -6.99 13.79
C GLU A 115 -25.81 -5.89 14.65
N ILE A 116 -24.97 -5.13 15.34
CA ILE A 116 -25.40 -4.01 16.19
C ILE A 116 -24.42 -2.85 16.07
N ASP A 117 -24.93 -1.64 16.17
CA ASP A 117 -24.14 -0.43 16.33
C ASP A 117 -24.09 -0.06 17.81
N ILE A 118 -22.87 0.16 18.33
CA ILE A 118 -22.66 0.65 19.69
C ILE A 118 -22.01 2.04 19.68
N PRO A 119 -22.58 3.02 20.43
CA PRO A 119 -21.92 4.30 20.62
C PRO A 119 -20.78 4.16 21.63
N VAL A 120 -19.63 4.75 21.31
CA VAL A 120 -18.44 4.80 22.14
C VAL A 120 -18.15 6.26 22.48
N ALA A 121 -18.29 6.59 23.75
CA ALA A 121 -18.07 7.94 24.24
C ALA A 121 -16.59 8.37 24.11
N PRO A 122 -16.32 9.69 24.14
CA PRO A 122 -14.97 10.20 24.32
C PRO A 122 -14.32 9.63 25.58
N SER A 123 -13.02 9.32 25.51
CA SER A 123 -12.26 8.79 26.64
C SER A 123 -10.93 9.49 26.77
N ALA A 124 -10.50 9.73 28.01
CA ALA A 124 -9.15 10.21 28.29
C ALA A 124 -8.08 9.13 28.09
N THR A 125 -8.48 7.86 28.11
CA THR A 125 -7.58 6.71 27.90
C THR A 125 -7.68 6.22 26.46
N ASN A 126 -6.53 6.05 25.80
CA ASN A 126 -6.41 5.53 24.44
C ASN A 126 -5.16 4.64 24.33
N PRO A 127 -5.26 3.35 23.94
CA PRO A 127 -6.48 2.64 23.52
C PRO A 127 -7.49 2.44 24.66
N VAL A 128 -8.78 2.35 24.31
CA VAL A 128 -9.86 2.02 25.25
C VAL A 128 -10.35 0.60 25.00
N GLU A 129 -10.40 -0.21 26.05
CA GLU A 129 -10.97 -1.56 26.01
C GLU A 129 -12.48 -1.50 26.19
N ILE A 130 -13.24 -2.13 25.30
CA ILE A 130 -14.70 -2.13 25.28
C ILE A 130 -15.17 -3.58 25.24
N THR A 131 -16.07 -3.92 26.16
CA THR A 131 -16.78 -5.21 26.16
C THR A 131 -18.24 -4.98 25.87
N ALA A 132 -18.78 -5.72 24.90
CA ALA A 132 -20.17 -5.62 24.46
C ALA A 132 -20.76 -6.99 24.16
N THR A 133 -22.07 -7.12 24.30
CA THR A 133 -22.81 -8.34 23.94
C THR A 133 -23.59 -8.11 22.66
N ILE A 134 -23.38 -8.98 21.66
CA ILE A 134 -24.08 -8.94 20.39
C ILE A 134 -25.25 -9.94 20.46
N PRO A 135 -26.51 -9.50 20.37
CA PRO A 135 -27.65 -10.41 20.23
C PRO A 135 -27.64 -11.02 18.82
N THR A 136 -27.84 -12.33 18.75
CA THR A 136 -27.80 -13.11 17.52
C THR A 136 -29.11 -13.83 17.25
N ARG A 137 -29.36 -14.15 15.99
CA ARG A 137 -30.52 -14.92 15.52
C ARG A 137 -30.27 -16.43 15.54
N LEU A 138 -29.01 -16.84 15.53
CA LEU A 138 -28.56 -18.23 15.59
C LEU A 138 -27.27 -18.29 16.42
N ALA A 139 -26.85 -19.49 16.79
CA ALA A 139 -25.62 -19.69 17.55
C ALA A 139 -24.42 -19.11 16.79
N ALA A 140 -23.77 -18.12 17.40
CA ALA A 140 -22.56 -17.51 16.85
C ALA A 140 -21.32 -18.17 17.43
N VAL A 141 -20.31 -18.35 16.59
CA VAL A 141 -19.00 -18.92 16.97
C VAL A 141 -17.87 -17.91 16.80
N ASN A 142 -18.16 -16.77 16.18
CA ASN A 142 -17.21 -15.71 15.92
C ASN A 142 -17.89 -14.35 16.10
N ALA A 143 -17.15 -13.39 16.65
CA ALA A 143 -17.54 -11.99 16.67
C ALA A 143 -16.37 -11.12 16.21
N GLY A 144 -16.69 -9.97 15.62
CA GLY A 144 -15.70 -9.00 15.20
C GLY A 144 -16.29 -7.61 15.09
N VAL A 145 -15.40 -6.63 14.96
CA VAL A 145 -15.77 -5.24 14.65
C VAL A 145 -15.67 -5.06 13.15
N LEU A 146 -16.76 -4.63 12.51
CA LEU A 146 -16.80 -4.36 11.08
C LEU A 146 -16.11 -3.03 10.77
N GLU A 147 -16.53 -1.98 11.47
CA GLU A 147 -15.99 -0.64 11.36
C GLU A 147 -16.22 0.16 12.64
N CYS A 148 -15.41 1.20 12.84
CA CYS A 148 -15.65 2.25 13.82
C CYS A 148 -15.49 3.60 13.11
N ARG A 149 -16.57 4.37 13.06
CA ARG A 149 -16.62 5.68 12.42
C ARG A 149 -16.91 6.78 13.44
N PRO A 150 -16.42 8.01 13.24
CA PRO A 150 -16.89 9.14 14.04
C PRO A 150 -18.43 9.23 13.95
N SER A 151 -19.11 9.47 15.06
CA SER A 151 -20.55 9.74 15.00
C SER A 151 -20.77 11.12 14.37
N GLU A 152 -21.41 11.13 13.21
CA GLU A 152 -21.96 12.36 12.64
C GLU A 152 -23.01 12.89 13.61
N ARG A 153 -22.79 14.08 14.18
CA ARG A 153 -23.73 14.74 15.08
C ARG A 153 -24.80 15.49 14.28
#